data_AF-A0A3C0N378-F1
#
_entry.id   AF-A0A3C0N378-F1
#
_cell.length_a   1.000
_cell.length_b   1.000
_cell.length_c   1.000
_cell.angle_alpha   90.00
_cell.angle_beta   90.00
_cell.angle_gamma   90.00
#
_symmetry.space_group_name_H-M   'P 1'
#
loop_
_entity.id
_entity.type
_entity.pdbx_description
1 polymer ?
#
loop_
_entity_poly.entity_id
_entity_poly.type
_entity_poly.pdbx_seq_one_letter_code
_entity_poly.pdbx_strand_id
1 'polypeptide(L)'
;MKSQATQKKKYSYYACRHSGLGCNNRKNVKRQDIEAGLIKALVQKSKSLAGRDSNDSENSDSKSERVLKLQEKLKWLEENSDEEPELEKYKLKLRKQIEEEFNSSVSSSVKNRTAEEIIRLGNNLPFWQTFSNDDKVDVYPRLISKIFIRHGEVESVIFKV
;
A
#
# COMPACT_ATOMS: atom_id res chain seq x y z
N MET A 1 -11.26 28.40 -29.68
CA MET A 1 -11.35 27.00 -29.21
C MET A 1 -9.99 26.62 -28.63
N LYS A 2 -9.86 26.41 -27.31
CA LYS A 2 -8.58 26.05 -26.67
C LYS A 2 -8.39 24.54 -26.77
N SER A 3 -7.32 24.10 -27.43
CA SER A 3 -6.93 22.70 -27.51
C SER A 3 -6.53 22.19 -26.13
N GLN A 4 -7.24 21.19 -25.62
CA GLN A 4 -6.81 20.48 -24.42
C GLN A 4 -5.60 19.62 -24.78
N ALA A 5 -4.43 20.01 -24.29
CA ALA A 5 -3.23 19.17 -24.36
C ALA A 5 -3.46 17.92 -23.49
N THR A 6 -3.73 16.78 -24.11
CA THR A 6 -3.73 15.47 -23.46
C THR A 6 -2.34 15.22 -22.88
N GLN A 7 -2.18 15.36 -21.56
CA GLN A 7 -0.95 14.98 -20.88
C GLN A 7 -0.71 13.48 -21.10
N LYS A 8 0.35 13.13 -21.83
CA LYS A 8 0.75 11.74 -22.04
C LYS A 8 1.16 11.14 -20.70
N LYS A 9 0.37 10.19 -20.18
CA LYS A 9 0.71 9.42 -18.97
C LYS A 9 2.06 8.73 -19.17
N LYS A 10 3.06 9.08 -18.36
CA LYS A 10 4.37 8.40 -18.34
C LYS A 10 4.24 7.10 -17.55
N TYR A 11 4.62 5.99 -18.15
CA TYR A 11 4.65 4.69 -17.49
C TYR A 11 6.09 4.28 -17.20
N SER A 12 6.33 3.75 -16.00
CA SER A 12 7.62 3.18 -15.61
C SER A 12 7.52 1.65 -15.59
N TYR A 13 8.45 0.98 -16.25
CA TYR A 13 8.51 -0.47 -16.37
C TYR A 13 9.84 -1.00 -15.81
N TYR A 14 9.80 -2.20 -15.25
CA TYR A 14 10.97 -2.96 -14.86
C TYR A 14 11.07 -4.22 -15.72
N ALA A 15 12.30 -4.55 -16.09
CA ALA A 15 12.63 -5.71 -16.92
C ALA A 15 13.78 -6.48 -16.28
N CYS A 16 13.82 -7.80 -16.49
CA CYS A 16 14.97 -8.60 -16.10
C CYS A 16 16.18 -8.19 -16.95
N ARG A 17 17.32 -7.88 -16.32
CA ARG A 17 18.58 -7.55 -17.01
C ARG A 17 19.08 -8.68 -17.92
N HIS A 18 18.74 -9.93 -17.59
CA HIS A 18 19.16 -11.13 -18.32
C HIS A 18 18.09 -11.67 -19.29
N SER A 19 16.99 -10.94 -19.52
CA SER A 19 15.93 -11.38 -20.45
C SER A 19 16.43 -11.61 -21.87
N GLY A 20 17.43 -10.84 -22.31
CA GLY A 20 18.13 -11.01 -23.60
C GLY A 20 19.25 -12.06 -23.59
N LEU A 21 19.59 -12.64 -22.43
CA LEU A 21 20.72 -13.57 -22.25
C LEU A 21 20.27 -15.01 -21.93
N GLY A 22 18.97 -15.32 -22.08
CA GLY A 22 18.42 -16.66 -21.84
C GLY A 22 17.57 -16.80 -20.57
N CYS A 23 17.30 -15.72 -19.84
CA CYS A 23 16.32 -15.77 -18.76
C CYS A 23 14.89 -15.92 -19.33
N ASN A 24 14.12 -16.86 -18.79
CA ASN A 24 12.72 -17.09 -19.17
C ASN A 24 11.78 -15.96 -18.70
N ASN A 25 12.24 -15.08 -17.80
CA ASN A 25 11.46 -13.92 -17.33
C ASN A 25 11.58 -12.73 -18.30
N ARG A 26 10.97 -12.87 -19.48
CA ARG A 26 11.04 -11.87 -20.57
C ARG A 26 10.01 -10.75 -20.45
N LYS A 27 8.95 -10.95 -19.68
CA LYS A 27 7.84 -10.01 -19.58
C LYS A 27 8.21 -8.85 -18.67
N ASN A 28 8.02 -7.63 -19.18
CA ASN A 28 8.17 -6.41 -18.40
C ASN A 28 6.98 -6.26 -17.45
N VAL A 29 7.22 -5.66 -16.29
CA VAL A 29 6.18 -5.39 -15.29
C VAL A 29 6.10 -3.89 -15.03
N LYS A 30 4.90 -3.34 -14.87
CA LYS A 30 4.72 -1.93 -14.54
C LYS A 30 5.12 -1.72 -13.08
N ARG A 31 5.71 -0.57 -12.79
CA ARG A 31 6.01 -0.15 -11.40
C ARG A 31 4.80 -0.30 -10.48
N GLN A 32 3.63 0.11 -10.96
CA GLN A 32 2.36 0.06 -10.20
C GLN A 32 1.95 -1.38 -9.86
N ASP A 33 2.19 -2.33 -10.76
CA ASP A 33 1.83 -3.74 -10.55
C ASP A 33 2.77 -4.38 -9.51
N ILE A 34 4.06 -4.02 -9.53
CA ILE A 34 5.01 -4.44 -8.48
C ILE A 34 4.56 -3.88 -7.13
N GLU A 35 4.22 -2.59 -7.08
CA GLU A 35 3.81 -1.91 -5.85
C GLU A 35 2.53 -2.52 -5.28
N ALA A 36 1.52 -2.80 -6.12
CA ALA A 36 0.31 -3.47 -5.71
C ALA A 36 0.58 -4.88 -5.16
N GLY A 37 1.43 -5.65 -5.84
CA GLY A 37 1.85 -6.98 -5.38
C GLY A 37 2.60 -6.93 -4.04
N LEU A 38 3.45 -5.92 -3.86
CA LEU A 38 4.17 -5.70 -2.61
C LEU A 38 3.25 -5.36 -1.45
N ILE A 39 2.33 -4.41 -1.64
CA ILE A 39 1.35 -4.01 -0.62
C ILE A 39 0.48 -5.21 -0.23
N LYS A 40 0.04 -6.02 -1.21
CA LYS A 40 -0.72 -7.25 -0.94
C LYS A 40 0.08 -8.23 -0.06
N ALA A 41 1.37 -8.43 -0.36
CA ALA A 41 2.24 -9.29 0.44
C ALA A 41 2.44 -8.76 1.87
N LEU A 42 2.58 -7.44 2.05
CA LEU A 42 2.68 -6.80 3.36
C LEU A 42 1.40 -7.00 4.19
N VAL A 43 0.23 -6.80 3.60
CA VAL A 43 -1.07 -7.04 4.25
C VAL A 43 -1.27 -8.52 4.59
N GLN A 44 -0.80 -9.45 3.76
CA GLN A 44 -0.86 -10.87 4.07
C GLN A 44 0.08 -11.25 5.22
N LYS A 45 1.29 -10.68 5.24
CA LYS A 45 2.26 -10.88 6.32
C LYS A 45 1.73 -10.33 7.64
N SER A 46 1.14 -9.14 7.64
CA SER A 46 0.57 -8.51 8.85
C SER A 46 -0.57 -9.32 9.44
N LYS A 47 -1.49 -9.85 8.60
CA LYS A 47 -2.53 -10.80 9.02
C LYS A 47 -1.94 -12.08 9.64
N SER A 48 -0.87 -12.59 9.04
CA SER A 48 -0.18 -13.79 9.54
C SER A 48 0.51 -13.57 10.90
N LEU A 49 0.97 -12.34 11.17
CA LEU A 49 1.52 -11.95 12.46
C LEU A 49 0.41 -11.73 13.52
N ALA A 50 -0.71 -11.10 13.14
CA ALA A 50 -1.85 -10.91 14.03
C ALA A 50 -2.48 -12.24 14.50
N GLY A 51 -2.49 -13.26 13.63
CA GLY A 51 -2.97 -14.60 14.00
C GLY A 51 -2.06 -15.37 14.95
N ARG A 52 -0.83 -14.90 15.23
CA ARG A 52 0.11 -15.55 16.16
C ARG A 52 0.03 -15.01 17.59
N ASP A 53 -0.47 -13.79 17.77
CA ASP A 53 -0.47 -13.09 19.08
C ASP A 53 -1.89 -12.78 19.55
N SER A 54 -2.68 -13.82 19.81
CA SER A 54 -4.02 -13.66 20.41
C SER A 54 -3.99 -13.28 21.89
N ASN A 55 -2.93 -12.64 22.40
CA ASN A 55 -2.80 -12.36 23.84
C ASN A 55 -2.26 -11.01 24.29
N ASP A 56 -1.85 -10.07 23.42
CA ASP A 56 -1.37 -8.77 23.93
C ASP A 56 -1.64 -7.61 22.96
N SER A 57 -2.57 -6.71 23.32
CA SER A 57 -2.34 -5.25 23.42
C SER A 57 -3.65 -4.44 23.37
N GLU A 58 -4.27 -4.24 24.53
CA GLU A 58 -5.45 -3.39 24.81
C GLU A 58 -5.15 -1.87 24.85
N ASN A 59 -4.16 -1.33 24.11
CA ASN A 59 -3.79 0.08 24.33
C ASN A 59 -3.48 0.91 23.08
N SER A 60 -3.99 0.53 21.91
CA SER A 60 -3.92 1.33 20.67
C SER A 60 -5.30 1.81 20.15
N ASP A 61 -6.39 1.51 20.86
CA ASP A 61 -7.70 1.34 20.22
C ASP A 61 -8.47 2.62 19.89
N SER A 62 -8.29 3.74 20.61
CA SER A 62 -9.16 4.91 20.42
C SER A 62 -8.98 5.65 19.10
N LYS A 63 -7.76 5.67 18.53
CA LYS A 63 -7.51 6.24 17.18
C LYS A 63 -7.77 5.23 16.06
N SER A 64 -7.51 3.95 16.32
CA SER A 64 -7.81 2.86 15.38
C SER A 64 -9.30 2.78 15.09
N GLU A 65 -10.15 2.99 16.11
CA GLU A 65 -11.60 2.88 15.99
C GLU A 65 -12.22 3.95 15.06
N ARG A 66 -11.70 5.20 15.11
CA ARG A 66 -12.18 6.30 14.27
C ARG A 66 -11.81 6.09 12.80
N VAL A 67 -10.59 5.61 12.57
CA VAL A 67 -10.10 5.23 11.24
C VAL A 67 -10.88 4.04 10.68
N LEU A 68 -11.14 3.01 11.50
CA LEU A 68 -11.94 1.84 11.11
C LEU A 68 -13.37 2.25 10.71
N LYS A 69 -14.01 3.15 11.48
CA LYS A 69 -15.32 3.70 11.13
C LYS A 69 -15.30 4.48 9.81
N LEU A 70 -14.25 5.27 9.56
CA LEU A 70 -14.09 5.99 8.29
C LEU A 70 -13.84 5.02 7.11
N GLN A 71 -13.11 3.93 7.33
CA GLN A 71 -12.86 2.88 6.34
C GLN A 71 -14.10 2.06 6.02
N GLU A 72 -14.89 1.65 7.02
CA GLU A 72 -16.17 0.97 6.79
C GLU A 72 -17.13 1.85 6.00
N LYS A 73 -17.19 3.15 6.33
CA LYS A 73 -18.02 4.11 5.61
C LYS A 73 -17.57 4.27 4.16
N LEU A 74 -16.27 4.29 3.90
CA LEU A 74 -15.70 4.37 2.56
C LEU A 74 -15.98 3.09 1.76
N LYS A 75 -15.81 1.93 2.38
CA LYS A 75 -16.10 0.62 1.77
C LYS A 75 -17.58 0.50 1.41
N TRP A 76 -18.48 0.91 2.30
CA TRP A 76 -19.92 0.94 2.04
C TRP A 76 -20.25 1.83 0.83
N LEU A 77 -19.62 3.01 0.73
CA LEU A 77 -19.77 3.93 -0.41
C LEU A 77 -19.16 3.40 -1.72
N GLU A 78 -18.16 2.53 -1.65
CA GLU A 78 -17.57 1.88 -2.83
C GLU A 78 -18.43 0.71 -3.33
N GLU A 79 -19.10 -0.01 -2.42
CA GLU A 79 -19.90 -1.20 -2.73
C GLU A 79 -21.36 -0.89 -3.09
N ASN A 80 -21.94 0.21 -2.58
CA ASN A 80 -23.39 0.47 -2.67
C ASN A 80 -23.77 1.70 -3.51
N SER A 81 -22.82 2.37 -4.16
CA SER A 81 -23.09 3.64 -4.83
C SER A 81 -22.65 3.65 -6.28
N ASP A 82 -23.61 4.02 -7.14
CA ASP A 82 -23.39 4.33 -8.56
C ASP A 82 -22.40 5.49 -8.72
N GLU A 83 -21.73 5.55 -9.87
CA GLU A 83 -20.71 6.56 -10.23
C GLU A 83 -21.31 7.97 -10.38
N GLU A 84 -21.71 8.58 -9.27
CA GLU A 84 -22.11 9.99 -9.22
C GLU A 84 -20.90 10.90 -8.93
N PRO A 85 -20.74 12.02 -9.67
CA PRO A 85 -19.58 12.91 -9.52
C PRO A 85 -19.52 13.62 -8.17
N GLU A 86 -20.65 13.79 -7.47
CA GLU A 86 -20.71 14.33 -6.11
C GLU A 86 -20.19 13.31 -5.07
N LEU A 87 -20.45 12.03 -5.32
CA LEU A 87 -20.07 10.91 -4.47
C LEU A 87 -18.58 10.59 -4.58
N GLU A 88 -18.00 10.75 -5.77
CA GLU A 88 -16.54 10.71 -5.98
C GLU A 88 -15.82 11.80 -5.18
N LYS A 89 -16.34 13.04 -5.15
CA LYS A 89 -15.76 14.10 -4.31
C LYS A 89 -15.84 13.75 -2.82
N TYR A 90 -16.93 13.12 -2.39
CA TYR A 90 -17.10 12.70 -1.00
C TYR A 90 -16.16 11.55 -0.62
N LYS A 91 -15.99 10.56 -1.50
CA LYS A 91 -14.96 9.49 -1.37
C LYS A 91 -13.57 10.10 -1.29
N LEU A 92 -13.24 11.08 -2.14
CA LEU A 92 -11.96 11.77 -2.13
C LEU A 92 -11.71 12.51 -0.80
N LYS A 93 -12.74 13.18 -0.28
CA LYS A 93 -12.69 13.87 1.02
C LYS A 93 -12.49 12.91 2.18
N LEU A 94 -13.19 11.77 2.17
CA LEU A 94 -13.01 10.68 3.13
C LEU A 94 -11.60 10.09 3.08
N ARG A 95 -11.07 9.83 1.88
CA ARG A 95 -9.68 9.38 1.69
C ARG A 95 -8.69 10.38 2.28
N LYS A 96 -8.91 11.67 2.04
CA LYS A 96 -8.06 12.74 2.57
C LYS A 96 -8.12 12.85 4.10
N GLN A 97 -9.29 12.68 4.70
CA GLN A 97 -9.43 12.64 6.17
C GLN A 97 -8.73 11.42 6.78
N ILE A 98 -8.84 10.25 6.14
CA ILE A 98 -8.11 9.05 6.55
C ILE A 98 -6.61 9.30 6.45
N GLU A 99 -6.15 9.92 5.36
CA GLU A 99 -4.74 10.27 5.14
C GLU A 99 -4.21 11.26 6.18
N GLU A 100 -4.97 12.31 6.52
CA GLU A 100 -4.58 13.30 7.53
C GLU A 100 -4.51 12.68 8.95
N GLU A 101 -5.50 11.88 9.34
CA GLU A 101 -5.49 11.19 10.63
C GLU A 101 -4.34 10.17 10.71
N PHE A 102 -4.05 9.45 9.62
CA PHE A 102 -2.91 8.52 9.56
C PHE A 102 -1.56 9.23 9.55
N ASN A 103 -1.35 10.24 8.70
CA ASN A 103 -0.05 10.90 8.55
C ASN A 103 0.39 11.59 9.84
N SER A 104 -0.54 12.19 10.60
CA SER A 104 -0.25 12.78 11.90
C SER A 104 0.20 11.76 12.96
N SER A 105 -0.25 10.51 12.85
CA SER A 105 0.00 9.46 13.83
C SER A 105 1.07 8.44 13.43
N VAL A 106 1.37 8.32 12.13
CA VAL A 106 2.29 7.32 11.56
C VAL A 106 3.65 7.91 11.23
N SER A 107 3.73 9.15 10.73
CA SER A 107 5.00 9.77 10.32
C SER A 107 5.99 9.93 11.49
N SER A 108 5.50 10.29 12.68
CA SER A 108 6.31 10.35 13.91
C SER A 108 6.62 8.96 14.47
N SER A 109 5.80 7.95 14.16
CA SER A 109 5.83 6.66 14.83
C SER A 109 6.57 5.56 14.06
N VAL A 110 6.62 5.60 12.72
CA VAL A 110 7.29 4.58 11.89
C VAL A 110 8.81 4.74 11.86
N LYS A 111 9.31 5.97 12.06
CA LYS A 111 10.75 6.25 12.07
C LYS A 111 11.49 5.49 13.17
N ASN A 112 10.89 5.31 14.34
CA ASN A 112 11.50 4.65 15.49
C ASN A 112 11.04 3.20 15.72
N ARG A 113 10.14 2.67 14.88
CA ARG A 113 9.60 1.31 15.03
C ARG A 113 10.43 0.28 14.26
N THR A 114 10.45 -0.95 14.77
CA THR A 114 11.05 -2.12 14.12
C THR A 114 10.26 -2.56 12.90
N ALA A 115 10.86 -3.37 12.03
CA ALA A 115 10.20 -3.84 10.82
C ALA A 115 8.94 -4.67 11.12
N GLU A 116 8.94 -5.46 12.21
CA GLU A 116 7.77 -6.23 12.63
C GLU A 116 6.62 -5.34 13.09
N GLU A 117 6.90 -4.32 13.91
CA GLU A 117 5.90 -3.37 14.39
C GLU A 117 5.24 -2.61 13.24
N ILE A 118 6.04 -2.16 12.27
CA ILE A 118 5.52 -1.47 11.08
C ILE A 118 4.61 -2.40 10.28
N ILE A 119 5.00 -3.67 10.09
CA ILE A 119 4.16 -4.64 9.39
C ILE A 119 2.87 -4.90 10.17
N ARG A 120 2.91 -5.04 11.50
CA ARG A 120 1.71 -5.24 12.34
C ARG A 120 0.70 -4.10 12.19
N LEU A 121 1.18 -2.86 12.15
CA LEU A 121 0.33 -1.67 11.96
C LEU A 121 -0.27 -1.60 10.56
N GLY A 122 0.47 -2.05 9.56
CA GLY A 122 0.02 -2.14 8.16
C GLY A 122 -0.91 -3.31 7.88
N ASN A 123 -1.91 -3.52 8.73
CA ASN A 123 -2.92 -4.58 8.56
C ASN A 123 -3.92 -4.30 7.41
N ASN A 124 -3.94 -3.07 6.91
CA ASN A 124 -4.89 -2.61 5.90
C ASN A 124 -4.17 -1.98 4.69
N LEU A 125 -4.82 -2.05 3.53
CA LEU A 125 -4.31 -1.50 2.27
C LEU A 125 -4.13 0.03 2.32
N PRO A 126 -5.07 0.82 2.90
CA PRO A 126 -4.94 2.27 2.95
C PRO A 126 -3.68 2.76 3.66
N PHE A 127 -3.25 2.09 4.73
CA PHE A 127 -2.02 2.42 5.47
C PHE A 127 -0.79 2.54 4.55
N TRP A 128 -0.64 1.62 3.60
CA TRP A 128 0.50 1.62 2.67
C TRP A 128 0.30 2.59 1.51
N GLN A 129 -0.94 2.92 1.17
CA GLN A 129 -1.29 3.83 0.08
C GLN A 129 -1.13 5.30 0.46
N THR A 130 -1.28 5.64 1.74
CA THR A 130 -1.10 7.01 2.25
C THR A 130 0.37 7.42 2.33
N PHE A 131 1.31 6.49 2.19
CA PHE A 131 2.73 6.82 2.22
C PHE A 131 3.11 7.66 1.00
N SER A 132 3.82 8.75 1.25
CA SER A 132 4.45 9.53 0.19
C SER A 132 5.53 8.70 -0.52
N ASN A 133 5.99 9.17 -1.68
CA ASN A 133 7.11 8.49 -2.37
C ASN A 133 8.36 8.46 -1.49
N ASP A 134 8.61 9.50 -0.70
CA ASP A 134 9.78 9.58 0.18
C ASP A 134 9.65 8.59 1.35
N ASP A 135 8.46 8.49 1.95
CA ASP A 135 8.19 7.50 3.01
C ASP A 135 8.34 6.07 2.48
N LYS A 136 7.90 5.80 1.25
CA LYS A 136 8.07 4.47 0.62
C LYS A 136 9.55 4.13 0.43
N VAL A 137 10.37 5.10 0.03
CA VAL A 137 11.81 4.90 -0.16
C VAL A 137 12.53 4.70 1.18
N ASP A 138 12.05 5.31 2.27
CA ASP A 138 12.62 5.11 3.60
C ASP A 138 12.18 3.78 4.24
N VAL A 139 10.88 3.47 4.15
CA VAL A 139 10.28 2.34 4.88
C VAL A 139 10.49 1.01 4.16
N TYR A 140 10.23 0.92 2.85
CA TYR A 140 10.27 -0.37 2.14
C TYR A 140 11.64 -1.08 2.22
N PRO A 141 12.79 -0.40 2.08
CA PRO A 141 14.09 -1.05 2.25
C PRO A 141 14.35 -1.60 3.65
N ARG A 142 13.68 -1.08 4.68
CA ARG A 142 13.76 -1.59 6.07
C ARG A 142 12.96 -2.88 6.23
N LEU A 143 11.86 -3.02 5.50
CA LEU A 143 10.94 -4.16 5.59
C LEU A 143 11.29 -5.31 4.66
N ILE A 144 11.80 -5.00 3.46
CA ILE A 144 11.91 -5.94 2.34
C ILE A 144 13.36 -6.25 2.05
N SER A 145 13.67 -7.54 1.96
CA SER A 145 14.97 -8.05 1.53
C SER A 145 15.01 -8.21 0.02
N LYS A 146 14.05 -8.96 -0.55
CA LYS A 146 13.98 -9.28 -1.98
C LYS A 146 12.54 -9.41 -2.44
N ILE A 147 12.30 -9.06 -3.70
CA ILE A 147 11.04 -9.29 -4.40
C ILE A 147 11.33 -10.21 -5.58
N PHE A 148 10.65 -11.34 -5.65
CA PHE A 148 10.73 -12.26 -6.78
C PHE A 148 9.61 -11.96 -7.76
N ILE A 149 9.99 -11.74 -9.01
CA ILE A 149 9.06 -11.43 -10.09
C ILE A 149 9.18 -12.54 -11.11
N ARG A 150 8.05 -13.12 -11.50
CA ARG A 150 7.98 -14.19 -12.50
C ARG A 150 6.80 -13.94 -13.42
N HIS A 151 7.02 -14.04 -14.73
CA HIS A 151 6.00 -13.82 -15.76
C HIS A 151 5.24 -12.48 -15.63
N GLY A 152 5.96 -11.43 -15.20
CA GLY A 152 5.40 -10.09 -15.04
C GLY A 152 4.56 -9.88 -13.78
N GLU A 153 4.61 -10.80 -12.81
CA GLU A 153 3.87 -10.72 -11.54
C GLU A 153 4.81 -10.91 -10.35
N VAL A 154 4.43 -10.34 -9.20
CA VAL A 154 5.15 -10.56 -7.93
C VAL A 154 4.80 -11.95 -7.42
N GLU A 155 5.75 -12.88 -7.48
CA GLU A 155 5.61 -14.27 -7.06
C GLU A 155 5.76 -14.40 -5.54
N SER A 156 6.79 -13.76 -4.98
CA SER A 156 7.02 -13.76 -3.53
C SER A 156 7.83 -12.54 -3.08
N VAL A 157 7.69 -12.21 -1.80
CA VAL A 157 8.43 -11.13 -1.14
C VAL A 157 9.11 -11.72 0.08
N ILE A 158 10.43 -11.57 0.16
CA ILE A 158 11.22 -11.91 1.35
C ILE A 158 11.29 -10.66 2.22
N PHE A 159 10.80 -10.78 3.44
CA PHE A 159 10.86 -9.72 4.44
C PHE A 159 12.15 -9.83 5.28
N LYS A 160 12.60 -8.72 5.87
CA LYS A 160 13.78 -8.65 6.76
C LYS A 160 13.44 -8.95 8.23
N VAL A 161 12.21 -9.38 8.49
CA VAL A 161 11.71 -9.80 9.80
C VAL A 161 11.86 -11.29 10.00
#